data_AF-C7G8H7-F1
#
_entry.id   AF-C7G8H7-F1
#
_cell.length_a   1.000
_cell.length_b   1.000
_cell.length_c   1.000
_cell.angle_alpha   90.00
_cell.angle_beta   90.00
_cell.angle_gamma   90.00
#
_symmetry.space_group_name_H-M   'P 1'
#
loop_
_entity.id
_entity.type
_entity.pdbx_description
1 polymer ?
#
loop_
_entity_poly.entity_id
_entity_poly.type
_entity_poly.pdbx_seq_one_letter_code
_entity_poly.pdbx_strand_id
1 'polypeptide(L)'
;MKQEKVTFIHSISAKITLLAVFIVVVSLVGSVINASSKSRKVVENVNSNYILSLAEMGAQTIGNIPADIATDEEYSKIISEINMTGVESAYAYLVSEDGTMIYHPTADKIGQPVENTVVKEVVSQLASGTVPEDAVVEYEFNGGIKYAGYALTPDHMIVVVTADKDEIVKPVNQMIWFMSITAGITLVVCVIIGYLLSRFICTPLEHLTEIIKNTADLNFSHNAKSDGLCKRTDETGFMARELR
;
A
#
# COMPACT_ATOMS: atom_id res chain seq x y z
N MET A 1 -31.23 34.54 -35.83
CA MET A 1 -31.31 33.40 -34.89
C MET A 1 -30.13 33.47 -33.93
N LYS A 2 -30.39 33.49 -32.62
CA LYS A 2 -29.34 33.42 -31.58
C LYS A 2 -28.69 32.03 -31.66
N GLN A 3 -27.36 31.97 -31.85
CA GLN A 3 -26.61 30.73 -31.62
C GLN A 3 -26.70 30.39 -30.13
N GLU A 4 -27.39 29.31 -29.79
CA GLU A 4 -27.26 28.71 -28.46
C GLU A 4 -25.83 28.22 -28.31
N LYS A 5 -25.02 28.95 -27.54
CA LYS A 5 -23.71 28.47 -27.10
C LYS A 5 -23.94 27.30 -26.15
N VAL A 6 -23.76 26.09 -26.65
CA VAL A 6 -23.67 24.90 -25.82
C VAL A 6 -22.56 25.16 -24.80
N THR A 7 -22.88 25.14 -23.51
CA THR A 7 -21.90 25.33 -22.44
C THR A 7 -20.82 24.27 -22.55
N PHE A 8 -19.56 24.60 -22.25
CA PHE A 8 -18.39 23.74 -22.50
C PHE A 8 -18.57 22.29 -22.00
N ILE A 9 -19.23 22.10 -20.85
CA ILE A 9 -19.52 20.79 -20.23
C ILE A 9 -20.55 19.97 -21.04
N HIS A 10 -21.44 20.61 -21.78
CA HIS A 10 -22.44 19.96 -22.62
C HIS A 10 -21.93 19.59 -24.02
N SER A 11 -20.73 20.06 -24.41
CA SER A 11 -20.09 19.63 -25.65
C SER A 11 -19.76 18.14 -25.61
N ILE A 12 -19.94 17.46 -26.76
CA ILE A 12 -19.55 16.06 -26.95
C ILE A 12 -18.06 15.88 -26.61
N SER A 13 -17.23 16.87 -26.93
CA SER A 13 -15.80 16.86 -26.64
C SER A 13 -15.51 16.75 -25.14
N ALA A 14 -16.21 17.54 -24.32
CA ALA A 14 -16.01 17.55 -22.88
C ALA A 14 -16.52 16.26 -22.22
N LYS A 15 -17.65 15.72 -22.69
CA LYS A 15 -18.18 14.44 -22.19
C LYS A 15 -17.22 13.27 -22.46
N ILE A 16 -16.64 13.21 -23.67
CA ILE A 16 -15.66 12.18 -24.03
C ILE A 16 -14.40 12.30 -23.17
N THR A 17 -13.86 13.51 -23.03
CA THR A 17 -12.66 13.74 -22.20
C THR A 17 -12.92 13.42 -20.73
N LEU A 18 -14.07 13.82 -20.19
CA LEU A 18 -14.44 13.56 -18.79
C LEU A 18 -14.62 12.06 -18.52
N LEU A 19 -15.26 11.33 -19.44
CA LEU A 19 -15.40 9.88 -19.35
C LEU A 19 -14.04 9.18 -19.39
N ALA A 20 -13.15 9.58 -20.30
CA ALA A 20 -11.81 9.00 -20.41
C ALA A 20 -10.99 9.24 -19.14
N VAL A 21 -11.01 10.48 -18.60
CA VAL A 21 -10.33 10.81 -17.35
C VAL A 21 -10.91 10.02 -16.18
N PHE A 22 -12.25 9.89 -16.11
CA PHE A 22 -12.91 9.12 -15.05
C PHE A 22 -12.48 7.65 -15.04
N ILE A 23 -12.45 6.99 -16.20
CA ILE A 23 -12.01 5.59 -16.32
C ILE A 23 -10.55 5.43 -15.87
N VAL A 24 -9.68 6.35 -16.27
CA VAL A 24 -8.26 6.35 -15.88
C VAL A 24 -8.11 6.54 -14.37
N VAL A 25 -8.83 7.50 -13.78
CA VAL A 25 -8.83 7.75 -12.33
C VAL A 25 -9.26 6.50 -11.57
N VAL A 26 -10.39 5.89 -11.94
CA VAL A 26 -10.91 4.68 -11.28
C VAL A 26 -9.90 3.54 -11.38
N SER A 27 -9.27 3.35 -12.55
CA SER A 27 -8.28 2.30 -12.78
C SER A 27 -7.00 2.53 -11.96
N LEU A 28 -6.50 3.76 -11.91
CA LEU A 28 -5.29 4.12 -11.13
C LEU A 28 -5.54 3.98 -9.63
N VAL A 29 -6.64 4.53 -9.13
CA VAL A 29 -7.02 4.45 -7.70
C VAL A 29 -7.24 3.00 -7.30
N GLY A 30 -7.98 2.22 -8.09
CA GLY A 30 -8.18 0.80 -7.85
C GLY A 30 -6.88 0.01 -7.79
N SER A 31 -5.93 0.32 -8.68
CA SER A 31 -4.61 -0.31 -8.70
C SER A 31 -3.77 0.02 -7.46
N VAL A 32 -3.75 1.28 -7.03
CA VAL A 32 -3.02 1.71 -5.82
C VAL A 32 -3.64 1.11 -4.55
N ILE A 33 -4.96 1.07 -4.43
CA ILE A 33 -5.65 0.45 -3.28
C ILE A 33 -5.40 -1.07 -3.24
N ASN A 34 -5.51 -1.74 -4.38
CA ASN A 34 -5.28 -3.18 -4.45
C ASN A 34 -3.82 -3.54 -4.12
N ALA A 35 -2.85 -2.78 -4.65
CA ALA A 35 -1.44 -2.98 -4.35
C ALA A 35 -1.12 -2.70 -2.87
N SER A 36 -1.55 -1.55 -2.34
CA SER A 36 -1.31 -1.19 -0.94
C SER A 36 -1.89 -2.20 0.05
N SER A 37 -3.14 -2.61 -0.14
CA SER A 37 -3.82 -3.55 0.76
C SER A 37 -3.20 -4.96 0.72
N LYS A 38 -2.87 -5.47 -0.46
CA LYS A 38 -2.26 -6.81 -0.59
C LYS A 38 -0.82 -6.82 -0.10
N SER A 39 0.00 -5.87 -0.54
CA SER A 39 1.41 -5.80 -0.14
C SER A 39 1.56 -5.61 1.35
N ARG A 40 0.74 -4.74 1.97
CA ARG A 40 0.77 -4.54 3.42
C ARG A 40 0.46 -5.83 4.17
N LYS A 41 -0.63 -6.53 3.80
CA LYS A 41 -1.00 -7.81 4.43
C LYS A 41 0.09 -8.88 4.28
N VAL A 42 0.71 -8.99 3.11
CA VAL A 42 1.78 -9.97 2.88
C VAL A 42 3.00 -9.64 3.73
N VAL A 43 3.42 -8.38 3.76
CA VAL A 43 4.57 -7.94 4.57
C VAL A 43 4.28 -8.11 6.06
N GLU A 44 3.10 -7.73 6.54
CA GLU A 44 2.71 -7.92 7.94
C GLU A 44 2.68 -9.41 8.32
N ASN A 45 2.08 -10.28 7.50
CA ASN A 45 2.02 -11.72 7.77
C ASN A 45 3.40 -12.39 7.75
N VAL A 46 4.23 -12.10 6.75
CA VAL A 46 5.57 -12.71 6.64
C VAL A 46 6.44 -12.29 7.81
N ASN A 47 6.43 -11.00 8.16
CA ASN A 47 7.25 -10.51 9.28
C ASN A 47 6.69 -10.96 10.63
N SER A 48 5.37 -11.05 10.80
CA SER A 48 4.77 -11.63 12.01
C SER A 48 5.21 -13.08 12.18
N ASN A 49 5.07 -13.91 11.15
CA ASN A 49 5.51 -15.31 11.21
C ASN A 49 7.02 -15.41 11.45
N TYR A 50 7.82 -14.52 10.87
CA TYR A 50 9.27 -14.53 11.09
C TYR A 50 9.62 -14.17 12.54
N ILE A 51 8.95 -13.17 13.13
CA ILE A 51 9.09 -12.82 14.55
C ILE A 51 8.71 -14.01 15.44
N LEU A 52 7.63 -14.72 15.11
CA LEU A 52 7.23 -15.94 15.83
C LEU A 52 8.33 -17.01 15.74
N SER A 53 8.80 -17.31 14.53
CA SER A 53 9.84 -18.31 14.32
C SER A 53 11.16 -17.96 15.01
N LEU A 54 11.51 -16.67 15.13
CA LEU A 54 12.65 -16.22 15.92
C LEU A 54 12.43 -16.45 17.42
N ALA A 55 11.22 -16.20 17.93
CA ALA A 55 10.87 -16.48 19.33
C ALA A 55 10.89 -17.99 19.61
N GLU A 56 10.27 -18.80 18.76
CA GLU A 56 10.26 -20.28 18.86
C GLU A 56 11.69 -20.84 18.80
N MET A 57 12.53 -20.35 17.88
CA MET A 57 13.93 -20.77 17.78
C MET A 57 14.71 -20.37 19.03
N GLY A 58 14.49 -19.17 19.56
CA GLY A 58 15.07 -18.73 20.83
C GLY A 58 14.63 -19.64 21.97
N ALA A 59 13.34 -19.90 22.11
CA ALA A 59 12.79 -20.75 23.16
C ALA A 59 13.32 -22.19 23.07
N GLN A 60 13.40 -22.75 21.87
CA GLN A 60 13.97 -24.07 21.63
C GLN A 60 15.47 -24.13 21.95
N THR A 61 16.23 -23.09 21.59
CA THR A 61 17.67 -23.03 21.86
C THR A 61 17.92 -22.96 23.37
N ILE A 62 17.17 -22.11 24.09
CA ILE A 62 17.22 -21.99 25.55
C ILE A 62 16.80 -23.30 26.23
N GLY A 63 15.71 -23.93 25.77
CA GLY A 63 15.22 -25.18 26.34
C GLY A 63 16.12 -26.40 26.10
N ASN A 64 17.03 -26.32 25.13
CA ASN A 64 18.00 -27.38 24.83
C ASN A 64 19.35 -27.17 25.54
N ILE A 65 19.52 -26.10 26.32
CA ILE A 65 20.77 -25.85 27.03
C ILE A 65 20.94 -26.90 28.14
N PRO A 66 22.07 -27.61 28.19
CA PRO A 66 22.39 -28.50 29.30
C PRO A 66 22.37 -27.78 30.66
N ALA A 67 21.79 -28.41 31.67
CA ALA A 67 21.58 -27.80 32.99
C ALA A 67 22.88 -27.36 33.69
N ASP A 68 24.04 -27.92 33.31
CA ASP A 68 25.36 -27.55 33.83
C ASP A 68 25.88 -26.20 33.31
N ILE A 69 25.34 -25.69 32.21
CA ILE A 69 25.72 -24.40 31.61
C ILE A 69 24.54 -23.42 31.46
N ALA A 70 23.35 -23.82 31.92
CA ALA A 70 22.12 -23.01 31.94
C ALA A 70 22.25 -21.84 32.95
N THR A 71 22.86 -20.75 32.50
CA THR A 71 23.12 -19.54 33.30
C THR A 71 22.55 -18.30 32.60
N ASP A 72 22.23 -17.26 33.36
CA ASP A 72 21.75 -15.97 32.83
C ASP A 72 22.71 -15.38 31.80
N GLU A 73 24.02 -15.61 31.95
CA GLU A 73 25.05 -15.18 30.99
C GLU A 73 24.91 -15.90 29.64
N GLU A 74 24.72 -17.23 29.65
CA GLU A 74 24.54 -18.01 28.42
C GLU A 74 23.21 -17.68 27.73
N TYR A 75 22.13 -17.52 28.53
CA TYR A 75 20.84 -17.05 28.02
C TYR A 75 20.96 -15.67 27.37
N SER A 76 21.64 -14.73 28.04
CA SER A 76 21.87 -13.38 27.51
C SER A 76 22.59 -13.40 26.17
N LYS A 77 23.61 -14.26 26.04
CA LYS A 77 24.36 -14.41 24.80
C LYS A 77 23.47 -14.87 23.65
N ILE A 78 22.70 -15.95 23.84
CA ILE A 78 21.80 -16.49 22.82
C ILE A 78 20.75 -15.47 22.41
N ILE A 79 20.08 -14.84 23.39
CA ILE A 79 18.98 -13.90 23.12
C ILE A 79 19.51 -12.61 22.47
N SER A 80 20.71 -12.16 22.83
CA SER A 80 21.34 -10.97 22.21
C SER A 80 21.68 -11.16 20.73
N GLU A 81 21.86 -12.39 20.27
CA GLU A 81 22.13 -12.71 18.87
C GLU A 81 20.84 -12.75 18.02
N ILE A 82 19.66 -12.85 18.64
CA ILE A 82 18.38 -12.84 17.94
C ILE A 82 18.10 -11.41 17.45
N ASN A 83 18.27 -11.22 16.16
CA ASN A 83 17.95 -9.98 15.45
C ASN A 83 17.16 -10.27 14.17
N MET A 84 16.56 -9.23 13.62
CA MET A 84 15.82 -9.28 12.37
C MET A 84 16.55 -8.42 11.34
N THR A 85 17.14 -9.06 10.33
CA THR A 85 17.88 -8.32 9.29
C THR A 85 16.94 -7.36 8.56
N GLY A 86 17.32 -6.08 8.51
CA GLY A 86 16.53 -5.03 7.87
C GLY A 86 15.46 -4.38 8.75
N VAL A 87 15.39 -4.74 10.03
CA VAL A 87 14.53 -4.09 11.04
C VAL A 87 15.38 -3.77 12.26
N GLU A 88 15.85 -2.54 12.37
CA GLU A 88 16.76 -2.09 13.43
C GLU A 88 16.09 -1.97 14.79
N SER A 89 14.79 -1.68 14.81
CA SER A 89 13.97 -1.69 16.04
C SER A 89 13.73 -3.09 16.59
N ALA A 90 14.12 -4.15 15.86
CA ALA A 90 13.87 -5.50 16.29
C ALA A 90 14.86 -5.95 17.37
N TYR A 91 14.34 -6.45 18.48
CA TYR A 91 15.16 -7.03 19.54
C TYR A 91 14.41 -8.13 20.27
N ALA A 92 15.18 -9.04 20.85
CA ALA A 92 14.68 -10.09 21.71
C ALA A 92 14.97 -9.82 23.20
N TYR A 93 14.13 -10.35 24.07
CA TYR A 93 14.34 -10.35 25.50
C TYR A 93 13.78 -11.63 26.13
N LEU A 94 14.28 -11.99 27.31
CA LEU A 94 13.90 -13.20 28.03
C LEU A 94 13.26 -12.84 29.36
N VAL A 95 12.15 -13.50 29.66
CA VAL A 95 11.39 -13.31 30.89
C VAL A 95 11.24 -14.67 31.59
N SER A 96 11.42 -14.71 32.90
CA SER A 96 11.11 -15.88 33.72
C SER A 96 9.59 -16.11 33.82
N GLU A 97 9.21 -17.29 34.30
CA GLU A 97 7.80 -17.68 34.53
C GLU A 97 7.05 -16.69 35.45
N ASP A 98 7.75 -16.06 36.40
CA ASP A 98 7.18 -15.07 37.33
C ASP A 98 7.07 -13.64 36.74
N GLY A 99 7.50 -13.44 35.49
CA GLY A 99 7.45 -12.14 34.81
C GLY A 99 8.67 -11.24 35.04
N THR A 100 9.73 -11.73 35.68
CA THR A 100 11.00 -10.99 35.83
C THR A 100 11.81 -11.04 34.53
N MET A 101 12.30 -9.90 34.06
CA MET A 101 13.16 -9.86 32.87
C MET A 101 14.57 -10.37 33.20
N ILE A 102 14.92 -11.56 32.70
CA ILE A 102 16.26 -12.16 32.86
C ILE A 102 17.27 -11.45 31.97
N TYR A 103 16.89 -11.18 30.72
CA TYR A 103 17.70 -10.43 29.78
C TYR A 103 16.84 -9.42 29.03
N HIS A 104 17.37 -8.22 28.84
CA HIS A 104 16.80 -7.19 27.97
C HIS A 104 17.95 -6.32 27.41
N PRO A 105 17.91 -5.85 26.16
CA PRO A 105 18.98 -5.02 25.58
C PRO A 105 19.27 -3.74 26.36
N THR A 106 18.24 -3.18 27.00
CA THR A 106 18.36 -2.06 27.96
C THR A 106 18.66 -2.59 29.36
N ALA A 107 19.87 -2.35 29.87
CA ALA A 107 20.33 -2.86 31.16
C ALA A 107 19.42 -2.51 32.35
N ASP A 108 18.82 -1.30 32.36
CA ASP A 108 17.92 -0.86 33.44
C ASP A 108 16.63 -1.68 33.57
N LYS A 109 16.31 -2.50 32.55
CA LYS A 109 15.15 -3.39 32.55
C LYS A 109 15.46 -4.76 33.14
N ILE A 110 16.72 -5.16 33.23
CA ILE A 110 17.10 -6.47 33.75
C ILE A 110 16.75 -6.55 35.25
N GLY A 111 16.12 -7.65 35.66
CA GLY A 111 15.63 -7.87 37.03
C GLY A 111 14.35 -7.10 37.38
N GLN A 112 13.78 -6.33 36.44
CA GLN A 112 12.51 -5.63 36.63
C GLN A 112 11.35 -6.49 36.09
N PRO A 113 10.12 -6.29 36.61
CA PRO A 113 8.93 -6.96 36.06
C PRO A 113 8.66 -6.47 34.65
N VAL A 114 8.23 -7.38 33.77
CA VAL A 114 7.87 -7.06 32.38
C VAL A 114 6.79 -5.98 32.33
N GLU A 115 6.94 -5.01 31.43
CA GLU A 115 6.00 -3.89 31.28
C GLU A 115 4.91 -4.18 30.24
N ASN A 116 5.25 -4.99 29.24
CA ASN A 116 4.41 -5.35 28.11
C ASN A 116 3.11 -6.02 28.58
N THR A 117 1.97 -5.44 28.22
CA THR A 117 0.64 -5.94 28.60
C THR A 117 0.37 -7.35 28.12
N VAL A 118 0.90 -7.73 26.95
CA VAL A 118 0.71 -9.08 26.42
C VAL A 118 1.53 -10.10 27.19
N VAL A 119 2.79 -9.79 27.51
CA VAL A 119 3.62 -10.71 28.30
C VAL A 119 3.09 -10.82 29.73
N LYS A 120 2.54 -9.74 30.32
CA LYS A 120 1.84 -9.81 31.61
C LYS A 120 0.65 -10.77 31.59
N GLU A 121 -0.10 -10.78 30.49
CA GLU A 121 -1.22 -11.72 30.32
C GLU A 121 -0.71 -13.17 30.24
N VAL A 122 0.36 -13.42 29.48
CA VAL A 122 1.02 -14.74 29.43
C VAL A 122 1.49 -15.18 30.81
N VAL A 123 2.15 -14.31 31.57
CA VAL A 123 2.57 -14.57 32.96
C VAL A 123 1.37 -14.89 33.86
N SER A 124 0.26 -14.16 33.71
CA SER A 124 -0.97 -14.42 34.47
C SER A 124 -1.58 -15.78 34.13
N GLN A 125 -1.53 -16.19 32.86
CA GLN A 125 -2.03 -17.50 32.42
C GLN A 125 -1.15 -18.63 32.98
N LEU A 126 0.18 -18.49 32.91
CA LEU A 126 1.13 -19.43 33.51
C LEU A 126 0.89 -19.57 35.03
N ALA A 127 0.72 -18.45 35.74
CA ALA A 127 0.40 -18.44 37.17
C ALA A 127 -0.93 -19.13 37.51
N SER A 128 -1.88 -19.17 36.56
CA SER A 128 -3.16 -19.89 36.70
C SER A 128 -3.08 -21.39 36.36
N GLY A 129 -1.90 -21.88 35.93
CA GLY A 129 -1.68 -23.25 35.46
C GLY A 129 -2.09 -23.50 34.01
N THR A 130 -2.35 -22.43 33.24
CA THR A 130 -2.66 -22.52 31.80
C THR A 130 -1.41 -22.15 31.01
N VAL A 131 -0.97 -23.05 30.12
CA VAL A 131 0.15 -22.78 29.21
C VAL A 131 -0.42 -22.24 27.89
N PRO A 132 -0.25 -20.94 27.56
CA PRO A 132 -0.70 -20.40 26.29
C PRO A 132 0.06 -20.98 25.11
N GLU A 133 -0.58 -20.99 23.95
CA GLU A 133 0.10 -21.24 22.68
C GLU A 133 1.00 -20.06 22.30
N ASP A 134 2.09 -20.36 21.60
CA ASP A 134 2.99 -19.38 21.01
C ASP A 134 2.22 -18.50 20.02
N ALA A 135 2.41 -17.19 20.09
CA ALA A 135 1.62 -16.26 19.29
C ALA A 135 2.36 -14.97 18.97
N VAL A 136 1.84 -14.27 17.95
CA VAL A 136 2.23 -12.90 17.62
C VAL A 136 1.06 -11.98 17.87
N VAL A 137 1.36 -10.90 18.56
CA VAL A 137 0.39 -9.90 19.00
C VAL A 137 0.87 -8.51 18.62
N GLU A 138 -0.08 -7.61 18.45
CA GLU A 138 0.21 -6.17 18.35
C GLU A 138 -0.05 -5.53 19.72
N TYR A 139 0.83 -4.63 20.15
CA TYR A 139 0.64 -3.84 21.35
C TYR A 139 1.16 -2.41 21.16
N GLU A 140 0.62 -1.48 21.95
CA GLU A 140 1.07 -0.09 21.94
C GLU A 140 2.19 0.10 22.97
N PHE A 141 3.27 0.74 22.54
CA PHE A 141 4.41 1.09 23.38
C PHE A 141 4.91 2.48 23.04
N ASN A 142 4.93 3.39 24.03
CA ASN A 142 5.39 4.78 23.85
C ASN A 142 4.74 5.53 22.67
N GLY A 143 3.46 5.26 22.38
CA GLY A 143 2.70 5.88 21.29
C GLY A 143 2.94 5.27 19.89
N GLY A 144 3.73 4.20 19.79
CA GLY A 144 3.92 3.41 18.58
C GLY A 144 3.33 1.99 18.71
N ILE A 145 2.92 1.40 17.59
CA ILE A 145 2.45 0.00 17.56
C ILE A 145 3.67 -0.91 17.30
N LYS A 146 3.84 -1.90 18.15
CA LYS A 146 4.86 -2.95 18.02
C LYS A 146 4.23 -4.30 17.78
N TYR A 147 4.91 -5.12 16.98
CA TYR A 147 4.70 -6.56 16.97
C TYR A 147 5.49 -7.18 18.12
N ALA A 148 4.89 -8.14 18.82
CA ALA A 148 5.58 -9.02 19.75
C ALA A 148 5.21 -10.47 19.43
N GLY A 149 6.19 -11.28 19.05
CA GLY A 149 6.05 -12.73 19.07
C GLY A 149 6.61 -13.25 20.39
N TYR A 150 5.89 -14.16 21.03
CA TYR A 150 6.39 -14.86 22.20
C TYR A 150 6.32 -16.37 22.00
N ALA A 151 7.29 -17.07 22.59
CA ALA A 151 7.29 -18.53 22.67
C ALA A 151 7.79 -18.99 24.03
N LEU A 152 7.29 -20.13 24.49
CA LEU A 152 7.61 -20.70 25.80
C LEU A 152 8.70 -21.77 25.73
N THR A 153 9.62 -21.76 26.69
CA THR A 153 10.55 -22.87 26.90
C THR A 153 9.85 -24.02 27.65
N PRO A 154 10.43 -25.24 27.68
CA PRO A 154 9.94 -26.33 28.52
C PRO A 154 9.84 -25.98 30.01
N ASP A 155 10.67 -25.05 30.48
CA ASP A 155 10.70 -24.54 31.86
C ASP A 155 9.86 -23.25 32.03
N HIS A 156 8.92 -23.00 31.13
CA HIS A 156 7.99 -21.86 31.15
C HIS A 156 8.64 -20.47 31.17
N MET A 157 9.89 -20.35 30.71
CA MET A 157 10.46 -19.04 30.40
C MET A 157 9.88 -18.53 29.09
N ILE A 158 9.72 -17.22 28.98
CA ILE A 158 9.08 -16.55 27.86
C ILE A 158 10.16 -15.85 27.05
N VAL A 159 10.42 -16.34 25.84
CA VAL A 159 11.24 -15.63 24.86
C VAL A 159 10.34 -14.71 24.07
N VAL A 160 10.68 -13.42 24.01
CA VAL A 160 9.90 -12.42 23.30
C VAL A 160 10.76 -11.72 22.28
N VAL A 161 10.28 -11.67 21.04
CA VAL A 161 10.90 -10.91 19.95
C VAL A 161 9.94 -9.80 19.56
N THR A 162 10.42 -8.55 19.56
CA THR A 162 9.59 -7.38 19.26
C THR A 162 10.18 -6.54 18.16
N ALA A 163 9.35 -5.85 17.39
CA ALA A 163 9.75 -4.93 16.33
C ALA A 163 8.69 -3.83 16.11
N ASP A 164 9.11 -2.64 15.66
CA ASP A 164 8.19 -1.56 15.35
C ASP A 164 7.43 -1.84 14.05
N LYS A 165 6.10 -1.76 14.11
CA LYS A 165 5.23 -1.99 12.95
C LYS A 165 5.52 -1.01 11.81
N ASP A 166 5.78 0.25 12.15
CA ASP A 166 6.07 1.30 11.18
C ASP A 166 7.36 1.05 10.40
N GLU A 167 8.37 0.44 11.02
CA GLU A 167 9.60 0.07 10.33
C GLU A 167 9.35 -1.11 9.38
N ILE A 168 8.61 -2.13 9.84
CA ILE A 168 8.24 -3.31 9.03
C ILE A 168 7.46 -2.90 7.78
N VAL A 169 6.52 -1.96 7.88
CA VAL A 169 5.69 -1.52 6.74
C VAL A 169 6.30 -0.34 5.96
N LYS A 170 7.42 0.23 6.40
CA LYS A 170 8.09 1.37 5.75
C LYS A 170 8.38 1.13 4.26
N PRO A 171 8.88 -0.05 3.82
CA PRO A 171 9.11 -0.30 2.39
C PRO A 171 7.81 -0.26 1.58
N VAL A 172 6.70 -0.73 2.15
CA VAL A 172 5.37 -0.69 1.53
C VAL A 172 4.88 0.75 1.41
N ASN A 173 5.06 1.56 2.47
CA ASN A 173 4.69 2.97 2.44
C ASN A 173 5.48 3.76 1.39
N GLN A 174 6.78 3.48 1.26
CA GLN A 174 7.61 4.07 0.21
C GLN A 174 7.15 3.66 -1.19
N MET A 175 6.83 2.38 -1.39
CA MET A 175 6.27 1.89 -2.65
C MET A 175 4.96 2.61 -3.01
N ILE A 176 4.04 2.76 -2.05
CA ILE A 176 2.75 3.46 -2.24
C ILE A 176 2.98 4.93 -2.61
N TRP A 177 3.96 5.58 -1.97
CA TRP A 177 4.32 6.96 -2.28
C TRP A 177 4.79 7.11 -3.73
N PHE A 178 5.71 6.28 -4.19
CA PHE A 178 6.17 6.29 -5.59
C PHE A 178 5.05 5.95 -6.58
N MET A 179 4.19 4.99 -6.27
CA MET A 179 3.01 4.67 -7.09
C MET A 179 2.04 5.86 -7.20
N SER A 180 1.88 6.62 -6.13
CA SER A 180 1.00 7.80 -6.13
C SER A 180 1.55 8.91 -7.01
N ILE A 181 2.87 9.13 -6.97
CA ILE A 181 3.55 10.11 -7.85
C ILE A 181 3.39 9.70 -9.33
N THR A 182 3.67 8.43 -9.66
CA THR A 182 3.58 7.96 -11.05
C THR A 182 2.14 7.94 -11.57
N ALA A 183 1.16 7.62 -10.71
CA ALA A 183 -0.26 7.74 -11.03
C ALA A 183 -0.64 9.20 -11.32
N GLY A 184 -0.17 10.15 -10.52
CA GLY A 184 -0.39 11.58 -10.74
C GLY A 184 0.17 12.06 -12.09
N ILE A 185 1.40 11.69 -12.42
CA ILE A 185 2.02 12.02 -13.71
C ILE A 185 1.23 11.43 -14.88
N THR A 186 0.86 10.14 -14.77
CA THR A 186 0.08 9.44 -15.79
C THR A 186 -1.27 10.12 -16.02
N LEU A 187 -1.94 10.55 -14.96
CA LEU A 187 -3.21 11.26 -15.04
C LEU A 187 -3.09 12.58 -15.81
N VAL A 188 -2.04 13.38 -15.55
CA VAL A 188 -1.79 14.62 -16.28
C VAL A 188 -1.60 14.35 -17.78
N VAL A 189 -0.80 13.33 -18.13
CA VAL A 189 -0.58 12.93 -19.52
C VAL A 189 -1.89 12.49 -20.18
N CYS A 190 -2.70 11.68 -19.50
CA CYS A 190 -4.00 11.24 -20.01
C CYS A 190 -4.96 12.39 -20.24
N VAL A 191 -4.99 13.41 -19.37
CA VAL A 191 -5.81 14.61 -19.57
C VAL A 191 -5.38 15.37 -20.82
N ILE A 192 -4.07 15.56 -21.02
CA ILE A 192 -3.53 16.26 -22.19
C ILE A 192 -3.89 15.50 -23.48
N ILE A 193 -3.60 14.20 -23.53
CA ILE A 193 -3.88 13.36 -24.70
C ILE A 193 -5.39 13.30 -24.95
N GLY A 194 -6.19 13.10 -23.90
CA GLY A 194 -7.65 13.06 -23.98
C GLY A 194 -8.26 14.36 -24.49
N TYR A 195 -7.69 15.51 -24.12
CA TYR A 195 -8.10 16.81 -24.65
C TYR A 195 -7.69 16.98 -26.13
N LEU A 196 -6.47 16.61 -26.50
CA LEU A 196 -5.99 16.69 -27.89
C LEU A 196 -6.80 15.80 -28.83
N LEU A 197 -7.04 14.54 -28.45
CA LEU A 197 -7.84 13.60 -29.23
C LEU A 197 -9.29 14.05 -29.35
N SER A 198 -9.89 14.51 -28.25
CA SER A 198 -11.26 15.05 -28.24
C SER A 198 -11.39 16.22 -29.21
N ARG A 199 -10.44 17.16 -29.20
CA ARG A 199 -10.43 18.28 -30.15
C ARG A 199 -10.20 17.82 -31.60
N PHE A 200 -9.33 16.84 -31.81
CA PHE A 200 -9.04 16.28 -33.14
C PHE A 200 -10.27 15.62 -33.78
N ILE A 201 -11.14 15.00 -32.97
CA ILE A 201 -12.36 14.32 -33.45
C ILE A 201 -13.53 15.30 -33.56
N CYS A 202 -13.74 16.16 -32.55
CA CYS A 202 -14.93 17.02 -32.52
C CYS A 202 -14.85 18.22 -33.48
N THR A 203 -13.66 18.77 -33.73
CA THR A 203 -13.53 19.97 -34.61
C THR A 203 -13.97 19.67 -36.07
N PRO A 204 -13.55 18.55 -36.71
CA PRO A 204 -14.07 18.19 -38.03
C PRO A 204 -15.60 17.99 -38.05
N LEU A 205 -16.18 17.42 -37.00
CA LEU A 205 -17.63 17.22 -36.90
C LEU A 205 -18.41 18.54 -36.83
N GLU A 206 -17.88 19.54 -36.11
CA GLU A 206 -18.45 20.89 -36.09
C GLU A 206 -18.45 21.52 -37.49
N HIS A 207 -17.34 21.37 -38.23
CA HIS A 207 -17.25 21.88 -39.60
C HIS A 207 -18.18 21.14 -40.58
N LEU A 208 -18.33 19.81 -40.44
CA LEU A 208 -19.32 19.05 -41.22
C LEU A 208 -20.75 19.54 -40.95
N THR A 209 -21.06 19.81 -39.69
CA THR A 209 -22.37 20.36 -39.29
C THR A 209 -22.62 21.73 -39.93
N GLU A 210 -21.58 22.57 -40.02
CA GLU A 210 -21.65 23.86 -40.71
C GLU A 210 -21.91 23.71 -42.22
N ILE A 211 -21.27 22.74 -42.88
CA ILE A 211 -21.51 22.44 -44.32
C ILE A 211 -22.94 21.97 -44.54
N ILE A 212 -23.42 21.00 -43.75
CA ILE A 212 -24.79 20.48 -43.85
C ILE A 212 -25.81 21.61 -43.67
N LYS A 213 -25.59 22.52 -42.71
CA LYS A 213 -26.47 23.66 -42.48
C LYS A 213 -26.51 24.62 -43.68
N ASN A 214 -25.35 24.96 -44.24
CA ASN A 214 -25.28 25.83 -45.42
C ASN A 214 -25.99 25.21 -46.63
N THR A 215 -25.82 23.90 -46.84
CA THR A 215 -26.53 23.15 -47.89
C THR A 215 -28.05 23.17 -47.66
N ALA A 216 -28.51 22.98 -46.42
CA ALA A 216 -29.93 23.06 -46.07
C ALA A 216 -30.53 24.46 -46.31
N ASP A 217 -29.73 25.51 -46.09
CA ASP A 217 -30.08 26.91 -46.36
C ASP A 217 -29.92 27.30 -47.85
N LEU A 218 -29.67 26.34 -48.76
CA LEU A 218 -29.38 26.53 -50.20
C LEU A 218 -28.20 27.48 -50.47
N ASN A 219 -27.29 27.62 -49.51
CA ASN A 219 -26.10 28.45 -49.59
C ASN A 219 -24.88 27.60 -50.00
N PHE A 220 -24.62 27.53 -51.30
CA PHE A 220 -23.49 26.78 -51.88
C PHE A 220 -22.21 27.62 -52.04
N SER A 221 -22.10 28.73 -51.30
CA SER A 221 -20.89 29.54 -51.31
C SER A 221 -19.67 28.72 -50.91
N HIS A 222 -18.55 28.90 -51.61
CA HIS A 222 -17.33 28.14 -51.35
C HIS A 222 -16.86 28.30 -49.90
N ASN A 223 -16.76 27.19 -49.18
CA ASN A 223 -16.28 27.15 -47.79
C ASN A 223 -14.87 26.55 -47.74
N ALA A 224 -13.86 27.39 -47.45
CA ALA A 224 -12.46 26.97 -47.35
C ALA A 224 -12.22 25.86 -46.29
N LYS A 225 -13.09 25.74 -45.28
CA LYS A 225 -13.03 24.64 -44.30
C LYS A 225 -13.42 23.29 -44.92
N SER A 226 -14.30 23.29 -45.93
CA SER A 226 -14.75 22.09 -46.66
C SER A 226 -13.61 21.42 -47.41
N ASP A 227 -12.75 22.21 -48.07
CA ASP A 227 -11.59 21.67 -48.78
C ASP A 227 -10.57 21.02 -47.83
N GLY A 228 -10.44 21.55 -46.61
CA GLY A 228 -9.61 20.96 -45.55
C GLY A 228 -10.14 19.61 -45.08
N LEU A 229 -11.45 19.44 -44.98
CA LEU A 229 -12.08 18.17 -44.61
C LEU A 229 -11.98 17.13 -45.73
N CYS A 230 -12.23 17.48 -46.98
CA CYS A 230 -12.20 16.53 -48.11
C CYS A 230 -10.82 15.91 -48.34
N LYS A 231 -9.74 16.57 -47.88
CA LYS A 231 -8.36 16.06 -47.92
C LYS A 231 -8.07 15.02 -46.83
N ARG A 232 -8.91 14.89 -45.80
CA ARG A 232 -8.73 13.88 -44.76
C ARG A 232 -8.99 12.48 -45.34
N THR A 233 -8.21 11.53 -44.87
CA THR A 233 -8.30 10.11 -45.27
C THR A 233 -9.15 9.27 -44.30
N ASP A 234 -9.66 9.89 -43.24
CA ASP A 234 -10.51 9.25 -42.24
C ASP A 234 -12.01 9.36 -42.57
N GLU A 235 -12.86 8.87 -41.67
CA GLU A 235 -14.31 8.83 -41.81
C GLU A 235 -14.90 10.24 -42.01
N THR A 236 -14.35 11.25 -41.35
CA THR A 236 -14.82 12.64 -41.50
C THR A 236 -14.51 13.21 -42.88
N GLY A 237 -13.39 12.78 -43.50
CA GLY A 237 -13.06 13.12 -44.88
C GLY A 237 -13.93 12.38 -45.91
N PHE A 238 -14.30 11.13 -45.64
CA PHE A 238 -15.27 10.41 -46.46
C PHE A 238 -16.63 11.12 -46.46
N MET A 239 -17.16 11.45 -45.28
CA MET A 239 -18.42 12.19 -45.16
C MET A 239 -18.39 13.54 -45.89
N ALA A 240 -17.28 14.27 -45.80
CA ALA A 240 -17.14 15.57 -46.46
C ALA A 240 -17.21 15.49 -47.99
N ARG A 241 -16.69 14.41 -48.59
CA ARG A 241 -16.70 14.21 -50.05
C ARG A 241 -18.08 13.87 -50.59
N GLU A 242 -18.90 13.18 -49.81
CA GLU A 242 -20.30 12.85 -50.18
C GLU A 242 -21.25 14.05 -50.04
N LEU A 243 -20.90 15.03 -49.20
CA LEU A 243 -21.73 16.22 -48.95
C LEU A 243 -21.46 17.38 -49.93
N ARG A 244 -20.46 17.25 -50.78
CA ARG A 244 -20.06 18.26 -51.78
C ARG A 244 -20.79 18.04 -53.09
#